data_AF-C5B1S6-F1
#
_entry.id   AF-C5B1S6-F1
#
_cell.length_a   1.000
_cell.length_b   1.000
_cell.length_c   1.000
_cell.angle_alpha   90.00
_cell.angle_beta   90.00
_cell.angle_gamma   90.00
#
_symmetry.space_group_name_H-M   'P 1'
#
loop_
_entity.id
_entity.type
_entity.pdbx_description
1 polymer ?
#
loop_
_entity_poly.entity_id
_entity_poly.type
_entity_poly.pdbx_seq_one_letter_code
_entity_poly.pdbx_strand_id
1 'polypeptide(L)'
;MAGEIKLTLTLEAGLAAALRRAAAERGWSPESLAADCIAQHLEIALRHRVLLERMEQIDTALLDMAEVVGELGAPSGGIDLSRVCRFRKATADDAAPAP
;
A
#
# COMPACT_ATOMS: atom_id res chain seq x y z
N MET A 1 -17.29 -17.68 23.26
CA MET A 1 -17.28 -18.54 22.06
C MET A 1 -18.34 -18.00 21.12
N ALA A 2 -17.95 -17.13 20.20
CA ALA A 2 -18.83 -16.62 19.15
C ALA A 2 -17.94 -16.50 17.90
N GLY A 3 -18.39 -16.81 16.70
CA GLY A 3 -19.72 -17.17 16.29
C GLY A 3 -19.65 -17.66 14.85
N GLU A 4 -20.24 -18.82 14.59
CA GLU A 4 -20.58 -19.20 13.24
C GLU A 4 -21.72 -18.30 12.76
N ILE A 5 -21.57 -17.72 11.57
CA ILE A 5 -22.62 -16.95 10.91
C ILE A 5 -23.21 -17.84 9.82
N LYS A 6 -24.50 -18.15 9.93
CA LYS A 6 -25.23 -18.84 8.88
C LYS A 6 -25.83 -17.82 7.92
N LEU A 7 -25.45 -17.91 6.65
CA LEU A 7 -25.98 -17.08 5.58
C LEU A 7 -26.91 -17.90 4.68
N THR A 8 -27.95 -17.27 4.16
CA THR A 8 -28.77 -17.82 3.08
C THR A 8 -28.70 -16.86 1.92
N LEU A 9 -28.26 -17.34 0.77
CA LEU A 9 -27.97 -16.52 -0.41
C LEU A 9 -28.72 -17.10 -1.61
N THR A 10 -29.21 -16.21 -2.46
CA THR A 10 -29.77 -16.56 -3.76
C THR A 10 -28.80 -16.05 -4.82
N LEU A 11 -28.27 -16.96 -5.63
CA LEU A 11 -27.35 -16.63 -6.71
C LEU A 11 -28.12 -16.54 -8.03
N GLU A 12 -27.65 -15.68 -8.93
CA GLU A 12 -28.07 -15.68 -10.32
C GLU A 12 -27.80 -17.05 -10.96
N ALA A 13 -28.63 -17.45 -11.92
CA ALA A 13 -28.64 -18.80 -12.49
C ALA A 13 -27.29 -19.21 -13.14
N GLY A 14 -26.67 -18.31 -13.90
CA GLY A 14 -25.36 -18.52 -14.51
C GLY A 14 -24.27 -18.72 -13.46
N LEU A 15 -24.23 -17.87 -12.42
CA LEU A 15 -23.28 -18.01 -11.32
C LEU A 15 -23.50 -19.31 -10.52
N ALA A 16 -24.75 -19.66 -10.24
CA ALA A 16 -25.09 -20.91 -9.56
C ALA A 16 -24.62 -22.14 -10.36
N ALA A 17 -24.80 -22.12 -11.70
CA ALA A 17 -24.32 -23.18 -12.58
C ALA A 17 -22.78 -23.28 -12.58
N ALA A 18 -22.09 -22.14 -12.67
CA ALA A 18 -20.63 -22.09 -12.62
C ALA A 18 -20.08 -22.63 -11.29
N LEU A 19 -20.67 -22.21 -10.16
CA LEU A 19 -20.29 -22.69 -8.82
C LEU A 19 -20.47 -24.20 -8.69
N ARG A 20 -21.62 -24.74 -9.13
CA ARG A 20 -21.89 -26.19 -9.09
C ARG A 20 -20.88 -26.97 -9.93
N ARG A 21 -20.56 -26.50 -11.14
CA ARG A 21 -19.56 -27.14 -12.00
C ARG A 21 -18.17 -27.13 -11.35
N ALA A 22 -17.71 -25.98 -10.88
CA ALA A 22 -16.41 -25.85 -10.23
C ALA A 22 -16.30 -26.67 -8.94
N ALA A 23 -17.39 -26.78 -8.18
CA ALA A 23 -17.46 -27.64 -7.00
C ALA A 23 -17.35 -29.12 -7.37
N ALA A 24 -18.08 -29.55 -8.42
CA ALA A 24 -18.03 -30.93 -8.91
C ALA A 24 -16.64 -31.32 -9.41
N GLU A 25 -15.95 -30.44 -10.15
CA GLU A 25 -14.58 -30.66 -10.63
C GLU A 25 -13.57 -30.89 -9.48
N ARG A 26 -13.85 -30.33 -8.30
CA ARG A 26 -13.02 -30.44 -7.09
C ARG A 26 -13.50 -31.52 -6.11
N GLY A 27 -14.65 -32.15 -6.37
CA GLY A 27 -15.29 -33.09 -5.45
C GLY A 27 -15.83 -32.43 -4.17
N TRP A 28 -16.17 -31.14 -4.22
CA TRP A 28 -16.67 -30.35 -3.08
C TRP A 28 -18.17 -30.09 -3.20
N SER A 29 -18.82 -29.72 -2.09
CA SER A 29 -20.19 -29.19 -2.15
C SER A 29 -20.16 -27.73 -2.64
N PRO A 30 -21.18 -27.26 -3.39
CA PRO A 30 -21.29 -25.86 -3.79
C PRO A 30 -21.21 -24.88 -2.61
N GLU A 31 -21.78 -25.23 -1.47
CA GLU A 31 -21.79 -24.41 -0.25
C GLU A 31 -20.39 -24.29 0.36
N SER A 32 -19.65 -25.39 0.44
CA SER A 32 -18.27 -25.38 0.95
C SER A 32 -17.34 -24.56 0.05
N LEU A 33 -17.48 -24.68 -1.26
CA LEU A 33 -16.72 -23.87 -2.22
C LEU A 33 -17.11 -22.40 -2.14
N ALA A 34 -18.41 -22.08 -1.98
CA ALA A 34 -18.85 -20.70 -1.82
C ALA A 34 -18.29 -20.06 -0.56
N ALA A 35 -18.27 -20.79 0.57
CA ALA A 35 -17.67 -20.32 1.81
C ALA A 35 -16.17 -20.02 1.66
N ASP A 36 -15.43 -20.91 0.98
CA ASP A 36 -14.01 -20.72 0.70
C ASP A 36 -13.76 -19.52 -0.22
N CYS A 37 -14.56 -19.36 -1.29
CA CYS A 37 -14.48 -18.19 -2.16
C CYS A 37 -14.74 -16.87 -1.41
N ILE A 38 -15.72 -16.85 -0.48
CA ILE A 38 -15.99 -15.68 0.35
C ILE A 38 -14.80 -15.37 1.26
N ALA A 39 -14.21 -16.39 1.89
CA ALA A 39 -13.04 -16.22 2.75
C ALA A 39 -11.85 -15.63 1.97
N GLN A 40 -11.54 -16.20 0.80
CA GLN A 40 -10.47 -15.70 -0.07
C GLN A 40 -10.73 -14.27 -0.54
N HIS A 41 -11.95 -13.96 -0.96
CA HIS A 41 -12.29 -12.62 -1.42
C HIS A 41 -12.19 -11.58 -0.29
N LEU A 42 -12.62 -11.94 0.92
CA LEU A 42 -12.51 -11.07 2.09
C LEU A 42 -11.05 -10.81 2.46
N GLU A 43 -10.19 -11.84 2.42
CA GLU A 43 -8.76 -11.69 2.66
C GLU A 43 -8.12 -10.68 1.67
N ILE A 44 -8.46 -10.79 0.39
CA ILE A 44 -7.99 -9.86 -0.64
C ILE A 44 -8.49 -8.45 -0.37
N ALA A 45 -9.79 -8.29 -0.08
CA ALA A 45 -10.39 -6.98 0.20
C ALA A 45 -9.73 -6.30 1.41
N LEU A 46 -9.46 -7.06 2.47
CA LEU A 46 -8.77 -6.55 3.67
C LEU A 46 -7.33 -6.14 3.36
N ARG A 47 -6.58 -6.96 2.62
CA ARG A 47 -5.20 -6.60 2.21
C ARG A 47 -5.15 -5.39 1.30
N HIS A 48 -6.09 -5.29 0.36
CA HIS A 48 -6.18 -4.16 -0.55
C HIS A 48 -6.46 -2.86 0.20
N ARG A 49 -7.34 -2.88 1.20
CA ARG A 49 -7.58 -1.72 2.07
C ARG A 49 -6.30 -1.27 2.79
N VAL A 50 -5.57 -2.20 3.40
CA VAL A 50 -4.31 -1.88 4.10
C VAL A 50 -3.26 -1.31 3.12
N LEU A 51 -3.22 -1.81 1.89
CA LEU A 51 -2.36 -1.25 0.85
C LEU A 51 -2.69 0.22 0.58
N LEU A 52 -3.97 0.55 0.38
CA LEU A 52 -4.41 1.93 0.14
C LEU A 52 -4.09 2.86 1.31
N GLU A 53 -4.35 2.42 2.54
CA GLU A 53 -4.02 3.19 3.75
C GLU A 53 -2.50 3.48 3.84
N ARG A 54 -1.66 2.53 3.44
CA ARG A 54 -0.20 2.73 3.40
C ARG A 54 0.24 3.65 2.26
N MET A 55 -0.42 3.57 1.10
CA MET A 55 -0.14 4.49 0.00
C MET A 55 -0.44 5.93 0.38
N GLU A 56 -1.55 6.18 1.06
CA GLU A 56 -1.91 7.53 1.56
C GLU A 56 -0.87 8.08 2.57
N GLN A 57 -0.35 7.23 3.44
CA GLN A 57 0.75 7.60 4.36
C GLN A 57 2.04 7.94 3.61
N ILE A 58 2.38 7.16 2.58
CA ILE A 58 3.56 7.40 1.75
C ILE A 58 3.41 8.71 1.00
N ASP A 59 2.25 8.97 0.39
CA ASP A 59 1.98 10.21 -0.35
C ASP A 59 2.10 11.43 0.57
N THR A 60 1.57 11.34 1.79
CA THR A 60 1.72 12.40 2.80
C THR A 60 3.19 12.64 3.13
N ALA A 61 3.95 11.59 3.42
CA ALA A 61 5.38 11.72 3.72
C ALA A 61 6.20 12.27 2.54
N LEU A 62 5.83 11.95 1.30
CA LEU A 62 6.47 12.49 0.10
C LEU A 62 6.21 13.98 -0.06
N LEU A 63 4.97 14.44 0.21
CA LEU A 63 4.63 15.85 0.21
C LEU A 63 5.38 16.62 1.30
N ASP A 64 5.46 16.08 2.52
CA ASP A 64 6.21 16.68 3.63
C ASP A 64 7.70 16.79 3.27
N MET A 65 8.29 15.75 2.68
CA MET A 65 9.69 15.80 2.21
C MET A 65 9.89 16.86 1.12
N ALA A 66 8.95 16.98 0.18
CA ALA A 66 9.03 17.97 -0.88
C ALA A 66 8.96 19.40 -0.34
N GLU A 67 8.11 19.65 0.67
CA GLU A 67 8.03 20.93 1.37
C GLU A 67 9.36 21.29 2.03
N VAL A 68 9.93 20.38 2.82
CA VAL A 68 11.23 20.59 3.50
C VAL A 68 12.34 20.86 2.49
N VAL A 69 12.41 20.09 1.39
CA VAL A 69 13.40 20.33 0.33
C VAL A 69 13.19 21.69 -0.34
N GLY A 70 11.94 22.09 -0.55
CA GLY A 70 11.58 23.40 -1.08
C GLY A 70 12.03 24.55 -0.18
N GLU A 71 11.78 24.45 1.13
CA GLU A 71 12.23 25.43 2.13
C GLU A 71 13.76 25.54 2.18
N LEU A 72 14.47 24.41 2.16
CA LEU A 72 15.93 24.37 2.11
C LEU A 72 16.49 25.02 0.84
N GLY A 73 15.84 24.81 -0.30
CA GLY A 73 16.22 25.41 -1.58
C GLY A 73 15.84 26.88 -1.73
N ALA A 74 15.01 27.44 -0.83
CA ALA A 74 14.55 28.81 -0.95
C ALA A 74 15.68 29.81 -0.62
N PRO A 75 15.92 30.82 -1.49
CA PRO A 75 17.00 31.79 -1.32
C PRO A 75 16.88 32.67 -0.05
N SER A 76 15.72 32.67 0.60
CA SER A 76 15.43 33.41 1.84
C SER A 76 15.59 32.58 3.12
N GLY A 77 15.85 31.27 3.04
CA GLY A 77 15.83 30.37 4.19
C GLY A 77 17.01 30.53 5.16
N GLY A 78 18.09 31.21 4.76
CA GLY A 78 19.30 31.37 5.58
C GLY A 78 20.03 30.06 5.92
N ILE A 79 19.57 28.93 5.37
CA ILE A 79 20.16 27.61 5.59
C ILE A 79 21.28 27.40 4.57
N ASP A 80 22.48 27.16 5.09
CA ASP A 80 23.65 26.81 4.28
C ASP A 80 23.53 25.37 3.78
N LEU A 81 22.99 25.21 2.56
CA LEU A 81 22.86 23.93 1.85
C LEU A 81 24.17 23.14 1.75
N SER A 82 25.32 23.81 1.88
CA SER A 82 26.64 23.20 1.90
C SER A 82 26.87 22.31 3.13
N ARG A 83 26.08 22.45 4.20
CA ARG A 83 26.11 21.61 5.42
C ARG A 83 25.10 20.45 5.39
N VAL A 84 24.12 20.52 4.49
CA VAL A 84 23.04 19.52 4.37
C VAL A 84 23.39 18.46 3.33
N CYS A 85 24.04 18.86 2.23
CA CYS A 85 24.45 17.95 1.17
C CYS A 85 25.76 17.22 1.53
N ARG A 86 25.67 15.93 1.91
CA ARG A 86 26.84 15.07 2.19
C ARG A 86 27.84 14.99 1.04
N PHE A 87 27.39 15.20 -0.20
CA PHE A 87 28.21 15.20 -1.41
C PHE A 87 28.25 16.57 -2.10
N ARG A 88 28.43 17.65 -1.33
CA ARG A 88 28.56 19.00 -1.92
C ARG A 88 29.74 19.05 -2.90
N LYS A 89 29.59 19.81 -3.98
CA LYS A 89 30.71 20.19 -4.84
C LYS A 89 31.67 21.03 -3.99
N ALA A 90 32.91 20.58 -3.84
CA ALA A 90 33.92 21.32 -3.09
C ALA A 90 34.01 22.75 -3.62
N THR A 91 33.83 23.72 -2.73
CA THR A 91 34.02 25.14 -3.04
C THR A 91 35.47 25.53 -2.75
N ALA A 92 35.94 26.65 -3.30
CA ALA A 92 37.32 27.10 -3.15
C ALA A 92 37.74 27.32 -1.67
N ASP A 93 36.77 27.51 -0.76
CA ASP A 93 36.99 27.66 0.69
C ASP A 93 37.31 26.33 1.42
N ASP A 94 37.08 25.17 0.80
CA ASP A 94 37.48 23.86 1.35
C ASP A 94 38.97 23.57 1.14
N ALA A 95 39.65 24.39 0.34
CA ALA A 95 41.09 24.36 0.18
C ALA A 95 41.75 25.20 1.29
N ALA A 96 41.88 24.63 2.49
CA ALA A 96 42.73 25.22 3.53
C ALA A 96 44.21 25.25 3.06
N PRO A 97 45.00 26.23 3.52
CA PRO A 97 46.29 26.58 2.93
C PRO A 97 47.33 25.49 3.21
N ALA A 98 48.13 25.18 2.18
CA ALA A 98 49.37 24.43 2.32
C ALA A 98 50.38 25.23 3.19
N PRO A 99 51.34 24.54 3.84
CA PRO A 99 51.85 24.81 5.19
C PRO A 99 52.53 26.16 5.43
#